data_AF-A0A292YGF9-F1
#
_entry.id   AF-A0A292YGF9-F1
#
_cell.length_a   1.000
_cell.length_b   1.000
_cell.length_c   1.000
_cell.angle_alpha   90.00
_cell.angle_beta   90.00
_cell.angle_gamma   90.00
#
_symmetry.space_group_name_H-M   'P 1'
#
loop_
_entity.id
_entity.type
_entity.pdbx_description
1 polymer ?
#
loop_
_entity_poly.entity_id
_entity_poly.type
_entity_poly.pdbx_seq_one_letter_code
_entity_poly.pdbx_strand_id
1 'polypeptide(L)'
;MFTFGVIFVNITLKKAWKMYYFLYGLHIVLFFSYGVFFLQFIKSLQSNFQTKLFAILSIVFMLLLLIDGTKLILLNPVVAKSGVWLHVKLSVFIFVMLENVYLIFTKKRFSLKFYEILYFLNYILFIIMIVLAVFKPF
;
A
#
# COMPACT_ATOMS: atom_id res chain seq x y z
N MET A 1 12.54 4.18 44.09
CA MET A 1 12.05 5.11 43.04
C MET A 1 12.58 4.76 41.64
N PHE A 2 13.83 4.27 41.49
CA PHE A 2 14.40 3.84 40.20
C PHE A 2 13.77 2.58 39.56
N THR A 3 13.33 1.62 40.37
CA THR A 3 12.75 0.35 39.88
C THR A 3 11.38 0.51 39.21
N PHE A 4 10.55 1.45 39.68
CA PHE A 4 9.24 1.73 39.07
C PHE A 4 9.36 2.39 37.69
N GLY A 5 10.34 3.29 37.50
CA GLY A 5 10.60 3.92 36.20
C GLY A 5 11.03 2.91 35.13
N VAL A 6 11.90 1.96 35.48
CA VAL A 6 12.37 0.91 34.55
C VAL A 6 11.24 -0.04 34.16
N ILE A 7 10.37 -0.43 35.12
CA ILE A 7 9.21 -1.29 34.85
C ILE A 7 8.21 -0.56 33.94
N PHE A 8 7.92 0.71 34.21
CA PHE A 8 6.98 1.50 33.41
C PHE A 8 7.48 1.72 31.97
N VAL A 9 8.77 2.01 31.80
CA VAL A 9 9.43 2.11 30.48
C VAL A 9 9.39 0.77 29.73
N ASN A 10 9.62 -0.35 30.41
CA ASN A 10 9.61 -1.68 29.77
C ASN A 10 8.18 -2.09 29.31
N ILE A 11 7.15 -1.74 30.09
CA ILE A 11 5.73 -1.97 29.72
C ILE A 11 5.30 -1.10 28.54
N THR A 12 5.67 0.19 28.53
CA THR A 12 5.35 1.10 27.43
C THR A 12 6.07 0.70 26.14
N LEU A 13 7.32 0.29 26.21
CA LEU A 13 8.06 -0.27 25.07
C LEU A 13 7.38 -1.53 24.54
N LYS A 14 7.10 -2.54 25.37
CA LYS A 14 6.40 -3.77 24.92
C LYS A 14 5.07 -3.47 24.22
N LYS A 15 4.30 -2.50 24.73
CA LYS A 15 3.03 -2.08 24.11
C LYS A 15 3.24 -1.42 22.75
N ALA A 16 4.27 -0.57 22.60
CA ALA A 16 4.62 0.08 21.34
C ALA A 16 5.06 -0.95 20.28
N TRP A 17 5.90 -1.91 20.65
CA TRP A 17 6.33 -3.00 19.76
C TRP A 17 5.15 -3.86 19.29
N LYS A 18 4.23 -4.23 20.20
CA LYS A 18 3.03 -4.99 19.84
C LYS A 18 2.13 -4.22 18.86
N MET A 19 1.98 -2.91 19.06
CA MET A 19 1.20 -2.04 18.17
C MET A 19 1.84 -1.94 16.78
N TYR A 20 3.16 -1.85 16.70
CA TYR A 20 3.90 -1.77 15.45
C TYR A 20 3.74 -3.03 14.59
N TYR A 21 3.93 -4.22 15.16
CA TYR A 21 3.74 -5.47 14.41
C TYR A 21 2.30 -5.67 13.93
N PHE A 22 1.33 -5.23 14.73
CA PHE A 22 -0.07 -5.26 14.32
C PHE A 22 -0.33 -4.35 13.11
N LEU A 23 0.15 -3.11 13.15
CA LEU A 23 0.03 -2.17 12.03
C LEU A 23 0.77 -2.68 10.80
N TYR A 24 1.96 -3.26 10.97
CA TYR A 24 2.72 -3.83 9.87
C TYR A 24 2.00 -5.02 9.21
N GLY A 25 1.38 -5.91 9.99
CA GLY A 25 0.54 -6.98 9.46
C GLY A 25 -0.67 -6.43 8.70
N LEU A 26 -1.34 -5.41 9.25
CA LEU A 26 -2.45 -4.73 8.59
C LEU A 26 -2.02 -4.10 7.26
N HIS A 27 -0.83 -3.50 7.22
CA HIS A 27 -0.25 -2.89 6.03
C HIS A 27 -0.12 -3.88 4.88
N ILE A 28 0.42 -5.07 5.14
CA ILE A 28 0.58 -6.12 4.13
C ILE A 28 -0.79 -6.56 3.58
N VAL A 29 -1.78 -6.74 4.45
CA VAL A 29 -3.14 -7.14 4.05
C VAL A 29 -3.80 -6.05 3.20
N LEU A 30 -3.67 -4.78 3.60
CA LEU A 30 -4.19 -3.64 2.84
C LEU A 30 -3.49 -3.50 1.49
N PHE A 31 -2.17 -3.73 1.45
CA PHE A 31 -1.37 -3.69 0.22
C PHE A 31 -1.83 -4.75 -0.77
N PHE A 32 -1.96 -5.99 -0.31
CA PHE A 32 -2.47 -7.09 -1.12
C PHE A 32 -3.89 -6.83 -1.62
N SER A 33 -4.78 -6.38 -0.73
CA SER A 33 -6.18 -6.08 -1.07
C SER A 33 -6.27 -4.97 -2.11
N TYR A 34 -5.48 -3.90 -1.95
CA TYR A 34 -5.40 -2.82 -2.94
C TYR A 34 -4.97 -3.35 -4.31
N GLY A 35 -3.92 -4.17 -4.36
CA GLY A 35 -3.45 -4.77 -5.61
C GLY A 35 -4.52 -5.61 -6.31
N VAL A 36 -5.25 -6.44 -5.55
CA VAL A 36 -6.37 -7.23 -6.10
C VAL A 36 -7.47 -6.33 -6.65
N PHE A 37 -7.95 -5.35 -5.89
CA PHE A 37 -9.03 -4.48 -6.35
C PHE A 37 -8.63 -3.58 -7.52
N PHE A 38 -7.38 -3.13 -7.57
CA PHE A 38 -6.88 -2.33 -8.67
C PHE A 38 -6.74 -3.16 -9.96
N LEU A 39 -6.21 -4.38 -9.88
CA LEU A 39 -6.15 -5.28 -11.04
C LEU A 39 -7.55 -5.66 -11.54
N GLN A 40 -8.51 -5.91 -10.63
CA GLN A 40 -9.89 -6.15 -11.03
C GLN A 40 -10.56 -4.91 -11.61
N PHE A 41 -10.20 -3.72 -11.14
CA PHE A 41 -10.62 -2.48 -11.79
C PHE A 41 -10.11 -2.38 -13.23
N ILE A 42 -8.82 -2.63 -13.48
CA ILE A 42 -8.28 -2.64 -14.86
C ILE A 42 -9.00 -3.69 -15.72
N LYS A 43 -9.25 -4.89 -15.19
CA LYS A 43 -9.96 -5.95 -15.92
C LYS A 43 -11.43 -5.59 -16.18
N SER A 44 -12.06 -4.90 -15.24
CA SER A 44 -13.44 -4.41 -15.39
C SER A 44 -13.57 -3.34 -16.47
N LEU A 45 -12.52 -2.55 -16.75
CA LEU A 45 -12.50 -1.58 -17.84
C LEU A 45 -12.50 -2.25 -19.22
N GLN A 46 -11.96 -3.47 -19.33
CA GLN A 46 -11.98 -4.26 -20.56
C GLN A 46 -13.36 -4.86 -20.85
N SER A 47 -14.04 -5.35 -19.80
CA SER A 47 -15.28 -6.12 -19.90
C SER A 47 -16.55 -5.31 -19.62
N ASN A 48 -16.43 -4.06 -19.17
CA ASN A 48 -17.51 -3.23 -18.62
C ASN A 48 -18.30 -3.87 -17.45
N PHE A 49 -17.77 -4.92 -16.82
CA PHE A 49 -18.44 -5.62 -15.74
C PHE A 49 -18.12 -4.96 -14.39
N GLN A 50 -19.14 -4.44 -13.70
CA GLN A 50 -19.02 -3.86 -12.35
C GLN A 50 -17.90 -2.80 -12.18
N THR A 51 -17.55 -2.08 -13.24
CA THR A 51 -16.42 -1.12 -13.25
C THR A 51 -16.49 -0.09 -12.13
N LYS A 52 -17.69 0.42 -11.83
CA LYS A 52 -17.91 1.40 -10.77
C LYS A 52 -17.60 0.85 -9.37
N LEU A 53 -17.95 -0.42 -9.13
CA LEU A 53 -17.69 -1.07 -7.84
C LEU A 53 -16.18 -1.21 -7.60
N PHE A 54 -15.46 -1.76 -8.58
CA PHE A 54 -14.02 -1.95 -8.47
C PHE A 54 -13.25 -0.63 -8.43
N ALA A 55 -13.69 0.40 -9.17
CA ALA A 55 -13.15 1.75 -9.06
C ALA A 55 -13.23 2.26 -7.61
N ILE A 56 -14.42 2.20 -7.00
CA ILE A 56 -14.63 2.67 -5.62
C ILE A 56 -13.78 1.85 -4.64
N LEU A 57 -13.80 0.52 -4.73
CA LEU A 57 -12.99 -0.34 -3.86
C LEU A 57 -11.50 -0.03 -3.98
N SER A 58 -10.99 0.15 -5.20
CA SER A 58 -9.58 0.49 -5.41
C SER A 58 -9.20 1.81 -4.74
N ILE A 59 -10.04 2.85 -4.82
CA ILE A 59 -9.80 4.14 -4.14
C ILE A 59 -9.84 3.98 -2.62
N VAL A 60 -10.85 3.27 -2.08
CA VAL A 60 -10.99 3.11 -0.64
C VAL A 60 -9.76 2.40 -0.06
N PHE A 61 -9.33 1.29 -0.68
CA PHE A 61 -8.15 0.56 -0.22
C PHE A 61 -6.85 1.35 -0.43
N MET A 62 -6.74 2.12 -1.51
CA MET A 62 -5.63 3.05 -1.74
C MET A 62 -5.50 4.07 -0.59
N LEU A 63 -6.61 4.68 -0.17
CA LEU A 63 -6.62 5.66 0.92
C LEU A 63 -6.29 5.02 2.28
N LEU A 64 -6.86 3.85 2.57
CA LEU A 64 -6.57 3.10 3.80
C LEU A 64 -5.08 2.74 3.90
N LEU A 65 -4.50 2.28 2.79
CA LEU A 65 -3.10 1.92 2.70
C LEU A 65 -2.17 3.13 2.90
N LEU A 66 -2.55 4.30 2.37
CA LEU A 66 -1.80 5.55 2.58
C LEU A 66 -1.81 5.97 4.06
N ILE A 67 -2.97 5.91 4.72
CA ILE A 67 -3.12 6.25 6.14
C ILE A 67 -2.28 5.32 7.01
N ASP A 68 -2.38 4.02 6.76
CA ASP A 68 -1.68 3.00 7.52
C ASP A 68 -0.15 3.07 7.31
N GLY A 69 0.30 3.21 6.05
CA GLY A 69 1.72 3.40 5.72
C GLY A 69 2.33 4.64 6.36
N THR A 70 1.58 5.76 6.39
CA THR A 70 2.04 6.99 7.05
C THR A 70 2.20 6.79 8.56
N LYS A 71 1.26 6.08 9.21
CA LYS A 71 1.36 5.75 10.63
C LYS A 71 2.58 4.88 10.94
N LEU A 72 2.90 3.90 10.10
CA LEU A 72 4.09 3.07 10.27
C LEU A 72 5.39 3.86 10.19
N ILE A 73 5.49 4.80 9.23
CA ILE A 73 6.65 5.68 9.10
C ILE A 73 6.79 6.59 10.33
N LEU A 74 5.68 7.17 10.82
CA LEU A 74 5.68 8.03 12.00
C LEU A 74 6.08 7.30 13.29
N LEU A 75 5.75 6.01 13.40
CA LEU A 75 6.11 5.18 14.55
C LEU A 75 7.58 4.74 14.55
N ASN A 76 8.26 4.82 13.40
CA ASN A 76 9.68 4.51 13.29
C ASN A 76 10.43 5.60 12.48
N PRO A 77 10.67 6.78 13.08
CA PRO A 77 11.26 7.93 12.40
C PRO A 77 12.74 7.71 12.02
N VAL A 78 13.40 6.70 12.60
CA VAL A 78 14.78 6.31 12.21
C VAL A 78 14.77 5.76 10.79
N VAL A 79 13.81 4.88 10.49
CA VAL A 79 13.60 4.32 9.15
C VAL A 79 13.29 5.42 8.12
N ALA A 80 12.50 6.41 8.52
CA ALA A 80 12.14 7.55 7.66
C ALA A 80 13.35 8.38 7.22
N LYS A 81 14.43 8.41 8.01
CA LYS A 81 15.64 9.19 7.74
C LYS A 81 16.75 8.41 7.05
N SER A 82 16.72 7.07 7.06
CA SER A 82 17.85 6.24 6.65
C SER A 82 17.65 5.44 5.36
N GLY A 83 16.42 5.33 4.83
CA GLY A 83 16.12 4.39 3.76
C GLY A 83 15.95 5.01 2.38
N VAL A 84 16.99 5.00 1.53
CA VAL A 84 16.83 5.20 0.06
C VAL A 84 15.72 4.28 -0.49
N TRP A 85 15.60 3.09 0.09
CA TRP A 85 14.61 2.09 -0.26
C TRP A 85 13.16 2.50 0.02
N LEU A 86 12.93 3.21 1.13
CA LEU A 86 11.61 3.71 1.50
C LEU A 86 11.13 4.74 0.47
N HIS A 87 12.02 5.63 0.01
CA HIS A 87 11.70 6.60 -1.03
C HIS A 87 11.35 5.92 -2.36
N VAL A 88 12.12 4.92 -2.78
CA VAL A 88 11.83 4.16 -4.02
C VAL A 88 10.45 3.50 -3.94
N LYS A 89 10.12 2.82 -2.83
CA LYS A 89 8.80 2.23 -2.62
C LYS A 89 7.69 3.26 -2.69
N LEU A 90 7.87 4.40 -2.02
CA LEU A 90 6.87 5.45 -1.98
C LEU A 90 6.66 6.09 -3.36
N SER A 91 7.73 6.33 -4.12
CA SER A 91 7.64 6.86 -5.49
C SER A 91 6.89 5.90 -6.42
N VAL A 92 7.21 4.61 -6.37
CA VAL A 92 6.50 3.58 -7.13
C VAL A 92 5.02 3.54 -6.73
N PHE A 93 4.74 3.60 -5.43
CA PHE A 93 3.37 3.57 -4.94
C PHE A 93 2.57 4.80 -5.38
N ILE A 94 3.14 6.00 -5.30
CA ILE A 94 2.53 7.25 -5.79
C ILE A 94 2.23 7.15 -7.29
N PHE A 95 3.14 6.58 -8.09
CA PHE A 95 2.92 6.40 -9.52
C PHE A 95 1.68 5.52 -9.79
N VAL A 96 1.55 4.38 -9.11
CA VAL A 96 0.39 3.49 -9.22
C VAL A 96 -0.90 4.16 -8.76
N MET A 97 -0.84 4.97 -7.70
CA MET A 97 -1.99 5.75 -7.23
C MET A 97 -2.45 6.76 -8.28
N LEU A 98 -1.51 7.50 -8.89
CA LEU A 98 -1.81 8.44 -9.96
C LEU A 98 -2.38 7.74 -11.18
N GLU A 99 -1.87 6.56 -11.52
CA GLU A 99 -2.43 5.72 -12.57
C GLU A 99 -3.88 5.32 -12.27
N ASN A 100 -4.17 4.89 -11.04
CA ASN A 100 -5.53 4.54 -10.63
C ASN A 100 -6.49 5.73 -10.74
N VAL A 101 -6.10 6.88 -10.19
CA VAL A 101 -6.86 8.13 -10.30
C VAL A 101 -7.08 8.50 -11.76
N TYR A 102 -6.04 8.43 -12.59
CA TYR A 102 -6.13 8.74 -14.01
C TYR A 102 -7.14 7.83 -14.73
N LEU A 103 -7.08 6.52 -14.51
CA LEU A 103 -7.99 5.55 -15.12
C LEU A 103 -9.44 5.72 -14.66
N ILE A 104 -9.68 6.22 -13.44
CA ILE A 104 -11.03 6.47 -12.93
C ILE A 104 -11.63 7.75 -13.51
N PHE A 105 -10.84 8.82 -13.63
CA PHE A 105 -11.35 10.13 -14.05
C PHE A 105 -11.24 10.37 -15.56
N THR A 106 -10.46 9.58 -16.29
CA THR A 106 -10.39 9.67 -17.74
C THR A 106 -11.73 9.28 -18.37
N LYS A 107 -12.27 10.17 -19.20
CA LYS A 107 -13.46 9.87 -20.03
C LYS A 107 -13.09 9.06 -21.29
N LYS A 108 -11.80 8.89 -21.58
CA LYS A 108 -11.31 8.20 -22.76
C LYS A 108 -11.31 6.69 -22.51
N ARG A 109 -11.95 5.93 -23.39
CA ARG A 109 -11.75 4.47 -23.46
C ARG A 109 -10.49 4.18 -24.26
N PHE A 110 -9.58 3.42 -23.68
CA PHE A 110 -8.40 2.92 -24.36
C PHE A 110 -8.69 1.62 -25.11
N SER A 111 -7.75 1.19 -25.95
CA SER A 111 -7.82 -0.09 -26.63
C SER A 111 -7.67 -1.25 -25.65
N LEU A 112 -8.22 -2.43 -25.98
CA LEU A 112 -8.09 -3.63 -25.16
C LEU A 112 -6.62 -3.99 -24.89
N LYS A 113 -5.77 -3.90 -25.93
CA LYS A 113 -4.32 -4.13 -25.82
C LYS A 113 -3.66 -3.22 -24.79
N PHE A 114 -4.08 -1.96 -24.70
CA PHE A 114 -3.54 -1.03 -23.71
C PHE A 114 -3.88 -1.48 -22.29
N TYR A 115 -5.13 -1.87 -22.02
CA TYR A 115 -5.51 -2.38 -20.71
C TYR A 115 -4.84 -3.72 -20.36
N GLU A 116 -4.55 -4.57 -21.34
CA GLU A 116 -3.80 -5.81 -21.13
C GLU A 116 -2.36 -5.53 -20.70
N ILE A 117 -1.69 -4.59 -21.38
CA ILE A 117 -0.35 -4.13 -21.01
C ILE A 117 -0.35 -3.53 -19.61
N LEU A 118 -1.30 -2.65 -19.31
CA LEU A 118 -1.43 -2.05 -17.97
C LEU A 118 -1.67 -3.10 -16.89
N TYR A 119 -2.56 -4.06 -17.14
CA TYR A 119 -2.84 -5.14 -16.20
C TYR A 119 -1.57 -5.94 -15.89
N PHE A 120 -0.83 -6.34 -16.93
CA PHE A 120 0.37 -7.14 -16.76
C PHE A 120 1.50 -6.38 -16.05
N LEU A 121 1.69 -5.11 -16.42
CA LEU A 121 2.69 -4.24 -15.79
C LEU A 121 2.40 -4.05 -14.30
N ASN A 122 1.15 -3.74 -13.95
CA ASN A 122 0.74 -3.58 -12.56
C ASN A 122 0.81 -4.91 -11.79
N TYR A 123 0.47 -6.02 -12.41
CA TYR A 123 0.59 -7.34 -11.79
C TYR A 123 2.03 -7.65 -11.37
N ILE A 124 3.00 -7.46 -12.28
CA ILE A 124 4.43 -7.64 -11.96
C ILE A 124 4.86 -6.66 -10.87
N LEU A 125 4.45 -5.40 -10.97
CA LEU A 125 4.82 -4.37 -10.01
C LEU A 125 4.30 -4.67 -8.61
N PHE A 126 3.07 -5.18 -8.47
CA PHE A 126 2.55 -5.63 -7.18
C PHE A 126 3.30 -6.83 -6.63
N ILE A 127 3.69 -7.82 -7.46
CA ILE A 127 4.52 -8.94 -7.00
C ILE A 127 5.85 -8.42 -6.44
N ILE A 128 6.53 -7.56 -7.20
CA ILE A 128 7.79 -6.95 -6.76
C ILE A 128 7.55 -6.25 -5.42
N MET A 129 6.55 -5.38 -5.32
CA MET A 129 6.28 -4.63 -4.10
C MET A 129 5.93 -5.52 -2.90
N ILE A 130 5.22 -6.63 -3.08
CA ILE A 130 4.95 -7.61 -2.00
C ILE A 130 6.25 -8.27 -1.54
N VAL A 131 7.08 -8.75 -2.47
CA VAL A 131 8.41 -9.32 -2.14
C VAL A 131 9.22 -8.30 -1.36
N LEU A 132 9.23 -7.05 -1.80
CA LEU A 132 9.94 -5.97 -1.10
C LEU A 132 9.32 -5.62 0.24
N ALA A 133 8.01 -5.72 0.41
CA ALA A 133 7.33 -5.49 1.68
C ALA A 133 7.70 -6.57 2.71
N VAL A 134 7.82 -7.83 2.29
CA VAL A 134 8.16 -8.97 3.16
C VAL A 134 9.65 -9.00 3.51
N PHE A 135 10.54 -8.91 2.51
CA PHE A 135 11.98 -9.10 2.73
C PHE A 135 12.72 -7.83 3.14
N LYS A 136 12.17 -6.65 2.80
CA LYS A 136 12.76 -5.35 3.13
C LYS A 136 11.67 -4.41 3.66
N PRO A 137 11.06 -4.72 4.81
CA PRO A 137 9.89 -3.98 5.30
C PRO A 137 10.13 -2.48 5.45
N PHE A 138 11.38 -2.09 5.71
CA PHE A 138 11.85 -0.73 5.97
C PHE A 138 13.24 -0.53 5.37
#